data_AF-A9VBZ1-F1
#
_entry.id   AF-A9VBZ1-F1
#
_cell.length_a   1.000
_cell.length_b   1.000
_cell.length_c   1.000
_cell.angle_alpha   90.00
_cell.angle_beta   90.00
_cell.angle_gamma   90.00
#
_symmetry.space_group_name_H-M   'P 1'
#
loop_
_entity.id
_entity.type
_entity.pdbx_description
1 polymer ?
#
loop_
_entity_poly.entity_id
_entity_poly.type
_entity_poly.pdbx_seq_one_letter_code
_entity_poly.pdbx_strand_id
1 'polypeptide(L)'
;MGLARGEHALGRGSRFDERVSLMLLFCWPCLRCSEPAPPWSPQEADNGRKDRSLWGQSAESEAKDALDEARDLLNQAERVGHRPTPDREAQLAAQQQSKEEEKKEHDVGWKRNNFNQYISDRVSLHRAIPDTRHEKCQARHYDISSMPTTTVIIPFHNEARTTLLRTVWSVLDRSPPRLIKEIILVDDASDMEHLKAPLDEELQDIPKTRVLRLAERSGLIRAKVYGAEAAQGDVLTFLDSHCECNVGWLEPLLERIALDRSIVVTPVIDNIDKETFAYTGGPTVRTRGIFTWSLTFSWLDLPWFEAEKRSDPIAPCHGSLEFIPCSRVGHVYRDFHPYKFPDGTVQTINKLVVNTLSLCLSVCLSVCPSVRLSVCPSVFMNLNRVAEVWMDEYKEIYYEFRPSHRQLETGDVSERKALRERLKCKPFKWYLDNVFPDMMVPDRHNLYAKGQLRNANTNMCLDTLTPREADMKAGVYACASSPKSENQMFFYTKRFKEIRREGTFGSRCLDFAGGPSGSPSMYGCHLMKGNQEWIHTPDHHILHMASKLCLEIEPKSDHGYHLVLNPCFEANERQKWRFSEFDQYSD
;
A
#
# COMPACT_ATOMS: atom_id res chain seq x y z
N MET A 1 0.03 -8.39 58.08
CA MET A 1 -0.12 -6.98 58.47
C MET A 1 1.28 -6.40 58.56
N GLY A 2 1.73 -5.39 57.84
CA GLY A 2 1.22 -4.52 56.79
C GLY A 2 2.38 -3.53 56.58
N LEU A 3 3.02 -3.54 55.41
CA LEU A 3 4.16 -2.67 55.12
C LEU A 3 3.75 -1.69 54.01
N ALA A 4 3.91 -0.42 54.34
CA ALA A 4 3.56 0.76 53.56
C ALA A 4 4.28 0.79 52.20
N ARG A 5 3.54 1.14 51.14
CA ARG A 5 4.09 1.60 49.88
C ARG A 5 3.93 3.11 49.81
N GLY A 6 5.06 3.80 49.72
CA GLY A 6 5.13 5.25 49.56
C GLY A 6 4.64 5.69 48.19
N GLU A 7 3.77 6.69 48.21
CA GLU A 7 3.46 7.57 47.10
C GLU A 7 4.66 8.49 46.85
N HIS A 8 5.17 8.53 45.62
CA HIS A 8 6.02 9.63 45.16
C HIS A 8 5.38 10.32 43.97
N ALA A 9 5.27 11.64 44.13
CA ALA A 9 4.54 12.59 43.32
C ALA A 9 5.11 12.74 41.89
N LEU A 10 4.22 12.68 40.90
CA LEU A 10 4.47 13.22 39.56
C LEU A 10 3.85 14.62 39.49
N GLY A 11 4.71 15.63 39.66
CA GLY A 11 4.36 17.03 39.55
C GLY A 11 4.75 17.63 38.20
N ARG A 12 3.80 18.43 37.69
CA ARG A 12 3.92 19.54 36.71
C ARG A 12 4.08 19.18 35.24
N GLY A 13 3.02 19.53 34.50
CA GLY A 13 2.93 19.46 33.05
C GLY A 13 3.87 20.42 32.34
N SER A 14 4.49 19.93 31.27
CA SER A 14 5.02 20.73 30.19
C SER A 14 3.92 20.94 29.15
N ARG A 15 3.63 22.21 28.85
CA ARG A 15 2.86 22.60 27.67
C ARG A 15 3.72 22.24 26.45
N PHE A 16 3.28 21.28 25.64
CA PHE A 16 3.85 21.01 24.33
C PHE A 16 3.30 22.02 23.32
N ASP A 17 4.24 22.71 22.67
CA ASP A 17 4.05 23.74 21.66
C ASP A 17 3.86 23.10 20.27
N GLU A 18 3.19 23.77 19.34
CA GLU A 18 2.66 23.30 18.04
C GLU A 18 3.72 22.86 16.98
N ARG A 19 4.73 22.04 17.34
CA ARG A 19 6.00 21.93 16.61
C ARG A 19 6.26 20.68 15.74
N VAL A 20 5.28 19.82 15.44
CA VAL A 20 5.59 18.53 14.80
C VAL A 20 4.99 18.41 13.39
N SER A 21 5.85 18.44 12.38
CA SER A 21 5.56 17.97 11.02
C SER A 21 6.11 16.56 10.86
N LEU A 22 5.31 15.66 10.30
CA LEU A 22 5.53 14.22 10.36
C LEU A 22 5.81 13.65 8.97
N MET A 23 6.77 12.74 8.86
CA MET A 23 7.00 11.94 7.67
C MET A 23 6.51 10.51 7.90
N LEU A 24 5.53 10.07 7.11
CA LEU A 24 4.86 8.79 7.29
C LEU A 24 4.83 8.00 5.98
N LEU A 25 5.11 6.70 6.08
CA LEU A 25 5.00 5.77 4.95
C LEU A 25 3.54 5.49 4.53
N PHE A 26 2.54 5.86 5.33
CA PHE A 26 1.13 5.85 4.94
C PHE A 26 0.41 6.92 5.80
N CYS A 27 -0.40 7.84 5.23
CA CYS A 27 -1.34 8.63 6.05
C CYS A 27 -2.70 9.05 5.43
N TRP A 28 -3.63 9.50 6.31
CA TRP A 28 -4.99 10.03 6.10
C TRP A 28 -5.03 11.36 6.87
N PRO A 29 -5.37 12.51 6.27
CA PRO A 29 -5.13 13.80 6.92
C PRO A 29 -6.17 14.19 7.98
N CYS A 30 -5.70 14.75 9.11
CA CYS A 30 -6.43 15.75 9.90
C CYS A 30 -6.16 17.10 9.24
N LEU A 31 -7.15 17.68 8.57
CA LEU A 31 -7.00 18.99 7.93
C LEU A 31 -7.31 20.11 8.94
N ARG A 32 -6.26 20.85 9.36
CA ARG A 32 -6.40 22.25 9.77
C ARG A 32 -6.14 23.13 8.54
N CYS A 33 -6.79 24.27 8.53
CA CYS A 33 -6.81 25.21 7.41
C CYS A 33 -5.41 25.75 7.10
N SER A 34 -4.98 25.62 5.85
CA SER A 34 -4.03 26.53 5.22
C SER A 34 -4.43 26.73 3.75
N GLU A 35 -4.19 27.96 3.28
CA GLU A 35 -4.42 28.44 1.91
C GLU A 35 -3.67 27.59 0.87
N PRO A 36 -4.03 27.66 -0.44
CA PRO A 36 -3.34 26.92 -1.48
C PRO A 36 -1.83 27.12 -1.40
N ALA A 37 -1.08 26.00 -1.36
CA ALA A 37 0.37 26.00 -1.37
C ALA A 37 0.91 26.82 -2.56
N PRO A 38 2.06 27.51 -2.40
CA PRO A 38 2.65 28.28 -3.49
C PRO A 38 2.95 27.39 -4.71
N PRO A 39 2.79 27.93 -5.93
CA PRO A 39 3.01 27.16 -7.15
C PRO A 39 4.45 26.65 -7.24
N TRP A 40 4.58 25.37 -7.62
CA TRP A 40 5.87 24.77 -7.95
C TRP A 40 6.43 25.40 -9.23
N SER A 41 7.64 25.96 -9.17
CA SER A 41 8.34 26.58 -10.31
C SER A 41 9.50 25.69 -10.78
N PRO A 42 9.46 25.12 -12.01
CA PRO A 42 10.63 24.49 -12.60
C PRO A 42 11.71 25.54 -12.88
N GLN A 43 12.94 25.26 -12.46
CA GLN A 43 14.12 25.91 -13.05
C GLN A 43 14.51 25.11 -14.30
N GLU A 44 14.61 25.82 -15.43
CA GLU A 44 14.79 25.27 -16.77
C GLU A 44 16.13 24.53 -16.90
N ALA A 45 16.07 23.30 -17.43
CA ALA A 45 17.23 22.59 -17.96
C ALA A 45 16.96 22.25 -19.43
N ASP A 46 17.95 22.61 -20.25
CA ASP A 46 17.96 22.67 -21.70
C ASP A 46 17.75 21.31 -22.41
N ASN A 47 17.02 21.33 -23.52
CA ASN A 47 16.51 20.16 -24.23
C ASN A 47 17.52 19.64 -25.27
N GLY A 48 18.25 18.57 -24.93
CA GLY A 48 19.09 17.80 -25.86
C GLY A 48 18.44 16.48 -26.29
N ARG A 49 17.74 16.47 -27.43
CA ARG A 49 17.11 15.29 -28.04
C ARG A 49 18.13 14.50 -28.88
N LYS A 50 18.40 13.22 -28.58
CA LYS A 50 18.98 12.26 -29.54
C LYS A 50 18.50 10.81 -29.34
N ASP A 51 18.41 10.15 -30.49
CA ASP A 51 17.81 8.85 -30.82
C ASP A 51 18.21 7.66 -29.95
N ARG A 52 17.20 6.84 -29.62
CA ARG A 52 17.35 5.42 -29.25
C ARG A 52 16.91 4.56 -30.42
N SER A 53 17.86 4.03 -31.18
CA SER A 53 17.65 2.86 -32.03
C SER A 53 18.98 2.17 -32.30
N LEU A 54 18.97 0.83 -32.27
CA LEU A 54 20.01 -0.09 -32.78
C LEU A 54 21.11 -0.53 -31.80
N TRP A 55 20.78 -1.31 -30.77
CA TRP A 55 21.69 -2.34 -30.20
C TRP A 55 20.86 -3.42 -29.50
N GLY A 56 20.53 -4.51 -30.20
CA GLY A 56 19.67 -5.53 -29.58
C GLY A 56 19.50 -6.85 -30.33
N GLN A 57 20.41 -7.21 -31.26
CA GLN A 57 20.28 -8.48 -31.98
C GLN A 57 21.58 -9.27 -32.17
N SER A 58 22.79 -8.73 -31.92
CA SER A 58 24.03 -9.52 -32.05
C SER A 58 24.58 -10.09 -30.74
N ALA A 59 24.31 -9.46 -29.59
CA ALA A 59 24.84 -9.92 -28.29
C ALA A 59 24.15 -11.20 -27.76
N GLU A 60 22.90 -11.46 -28.13
CA GLU A 60 22.17 -12.68 -27.73
C GLU A 60 22.60 -13.93 -28.50
N SER A 61 23.14 -13.76 -29.72
CA SER A 61 23.66 -14.86 -30.54
C SER A 61 25.02 -15.33 -30.04
N GLU A 62 25.94 -14.39 -29.77
CA GLU A 62 27.29 -14.72 -29.26
C GLU A 62 27.25 -15.30 -27.83
N ALA A 63 26.31 -14.83 -26.98
CA ALA A 63 26.13 -15.38 -25.64
C ALA A 63 25.54 -16.80 -25.64
N LYS A 64 24.78 -17.17 -26.68
CA LYS A 64 24.15 -18.49 -26.80
C LYS A 64 25.13 -19.53 -27.32
N ASP A 65 25.95 -19.16 -28.30
CA ASP A 65 26.99 -20.04 -28.85
C ASP A 65 28.06 -20.36 -27.80
N ALA A 66 28.45 -19.37 -26.98
CA ALA A 66 29.37 -19.60 -25.85
C ALA A 66 28.77 -20.51 -24.76
N LEU A 67 27.46 -20.49 -24.57
CA LEU A 67 26.76 -21.32 -23.58
C LEU A 67 26.62 -22.77 -24.05
N ASP A 68 26.38 -22.97 -25.34
CA ASP A 68 26.25 -24.28 -25.96
C ASP A 68 27.62 -24.98 -26.07
N GLU A 69 28.69 -24.23 -26.39
CA GLU A 69 30.06 -24.75 -26.40
C GLU A 69 30.54 -25.13 -24.98
N ALA A 70 30.19 -24.33 -23.97
CA ALA A 70 30.43 -24.68 -22.55
C ALA A 70 29.66 -25.92 -22.11
N ARG A 71 28.44 -26.13 -22.61
CA ARG A 71 27.61 -27.33 -22.34
C ARG A 71 28.21 -28.58 -22.97
N ASP A 72 28.71 -28.47 -24.19
CA ASP A 72 29.34 -29.61 -24.87
C ASP A 72 30.67 -30.00 -24.23
N LEU A 73 31.46 -29.04 -23.75
CA LEU A 73 32.66 -29.33 -22.95
C LEU A 73 32.31 -30.01 -21.61
N LEU A 74 31.21 -29.61 -20.95
CA LEU A 74 30.73 -30.26 -19.72
C LEU A 74 30.25 -31.69 -19.99
N ASN A 75 29.48 -31.89 -21.07
CA ASN A 75 28.97 -33.20 -21.48
C ASN A 75 30.10 -34.15 -21.93
N GLN A 76 31.18 -33.62 -22.52
CA GLN A 76 32.37 -34.41 -22.84
C GLN A 76 33.16 -34.79 -21.58
N ALA A 77 33.23 -33.92 -20.57
CA ALA A 77 33.83 -34.23 -19.28
C ALA A 77 33.06 -35.28 -18.47
N GLU A 78 31.74 -35.41 -18.69
CA GLU A 78 30.90 -36.43 -18.05
C GLU A 78 30.95 -37.81 -18.75
N ARG A 79 31.28 -37.88 -20.04
CA ARG A 79 31.32 -39.14 -20.81
C ARG A 79 32.63 -39.92 -20.71
N VAL A 80 33.70 -39.31 -20.18
CA VAL A 80 34.92 -40.06 -19.80
C VAL A 80 34.63 -40.77 -18.49
N GLY A 81 34.13 -42.00 -18.59
CA GLY A 81 33.85 -42.88 -17.47
C GLY A 81 35.11 -43.20 -16.67
N HIS A 82 35.44 -42.34 -15.71
CA HIS A 82 36.18 -42.71 -14.51
C HIS A 82 35.17 -43.04 -13.42
N ARG A 83 35.30 -44.21 -12.79
CA ARG A 83 34.64 -44.44 -11.49
C ARG A 83 35.00 -43.26 -10.60
N PRO A 84 34.05 -42.58 -9.94
CA PRO A 84 34.38 -41.46 -9.08
C PRO A 84 35.36 -41.97 -8.02
N THR A 85 36.49 -41.27 -7.89
CA THR A 85 37.43 -41.53 -6.80
C THR A 85 36.71 -41.26 -5.48
N PRO A 86 37.12 -41.88 -4.35
CA PRO A 86 36.56 -41.57 -3.04
C PRO A 86 36.48 -40.07 -2.73
N ASP A 87 37.44 -39.29 -3.26
CA ASP A 87 37.48 -37.83 -3.13
C ASP A 87 36.37 -37.11 -3.93
N ARG A 88 36.00 -37.60 -5.12
CA ARG A 88 34.92 -37.00 -5.93
C ARG A 88 33.54 -37.32 -5.35
N GLU A 89 33.35 -38.52 -4.79
CA GLU A 89 32.13 -38.86 -4.04
C GLU A 89 32.01 -38.02 -2.76
N ALA A 90 33.12 -37.82 -2.04
CA ALA A 90 33.16 -36.96 -0.86
C ALA A 90 32.86 -35.48 -1.21
N GLN A 91 33.36 -34.97 -2.35
CA GLN A 91 33.07 -33.62 -2.83
C GLN A 91 31.60 -33.44 -3.23
N LEU A 92 31.01 -34.42 -3.92
CA LEU A 92 29.58 -34.38 -4.28
C LEU A 92 28.70 -34.49 -3.03
N ALA A 93 29.07 -35.33 -2.06
CA ALA A 93 28.39 -35.44 -0.78
C ALA A 93 28.51 -34.14 0.03
N ALA A 94 29.68 -33.49 0.05
CA ALA A 94 29.89 -32.19 0.70
C ALA A 94 29.09 -31.06 0.02
N GLN A 95 29.01 -31.06 -1.33
CA GLN A 95 28.16 -30.12 -2.07
C GLN A 95 26.68 -30.35 -1.81
N GLN A 96 26.24 -31.60 -1.75
CA GLN A 96 24.86 -31.95 -1.46
C GLN A 96 24.49 -31.59 -0.01
N GLN A 97 25.36 -31.90 0.94
CA GLN A 97 25.23 -31.51 2.34
C GLN A 97 25.20 -29.98 2.48
N SER A 98 26.08 -29.26 1.78
CA SER A 98 26.08 -27.80 1.72
C SER A 98 24.76 -27.27 1.17
N LYS A 99 24.21 -27.82 0.09
CA LYS A 99 22.90 -27.41 -0.44
C LYS A 99 21.74 -27.70 0.53
N GLU A 100 21.81 -28.80 1.27
CA GLU A 100 20.81 -29.15 2.28
C GLU A 100 20.87 -28.24 3.51
N GLU A 101 22.08 -27.89 3.95
CA GLU A 101 22.30 -26.93 5.03
C GLU A 101 21.83 -25.53 4.63
N GLU A 102 22.14 -25.07 3.41
CA GLU A 102 21.66 -23.82 2.84
C GLU A 102 20.13 -23.79 2.77
N LYS A 103 19.52 -24.85 2.25
CA LYS A 103 18.06 -24.98 2.18
C LYS A 103 17.43 -24.94 3.58
N LYS A 104 18.05 -25.59 4.56
CA LYS A 104 17.56 -25.58 5.95
C LYS A 104 17.64 -24.19 6.56
N GLU A 105 18.74 -23.47 6.37
CA GLU A 105 18.90 -22.09 6.85
C GLU A 105 17.89 -21.15 6.16
N HIS A 106 17.71 -21.30 4.84
CA HIS A 106 16.67 -20.63 4.07
C HIS A 106 15.28 -20.90 4.64
N ASP A 107 14.88 -22.15 4.82
CA ASP A 107 13.52 -22.53 5.24
C ASP A 107 13.23 -22.05 6.67
N VAL A 108 14.23 -22.10 7.56
CA VAL A 108 14.13 -21.56 8.92
C VAL A 108 13.97 -20.04 8.88
N GLY A 109 14.79 -19.34 8.09
CA GLY A 109 14.73 -17.90 7.91
C GLY A 109 13.40 -17.44 7.31
N TRP A 110 12.92 -18.14 6.27
CA TRP A 110 11.65 -17.89 5.61
C TRP A 110 10.48 -18.06 6.56
N LYS A 111 10.44 -19.16 7.32
CA LYS A 111 9.39 -19.43 8.30
C LYS A 111 9.35 -18.35 9.40
N ARG A 112 10.50 -17.82 9.80
CA ARG A 112 10.60 -16.79 10.85
C ARG A 112 10.21 -15.41 10.35
N ASN A 113 10.66 -15.03 9.16
CA ASN A 113 10.60 -13.63 8.73
C ASN A 113 9.69 -13.37 7.54
N ASN A 114 9.30 -14.41 6.80
CA ASN A 114 8.55 -14.34 5.54
C ASN A 114 9.28 -13.56 4.43
N PHE A 115 10.61 -13.72 4.43
CA PHE A 115 11.55 -13.34 3.37
C PHE A 115 12.80 -14.21 3.52
N ASN A 116 13.67 -14.17 2.51
CA ASN A 116 14.90 -14.95 2.45
C ASN A 116 16.00 -14.39 3.38
N GLN A 117 15.93 -14.74 4.66
CA GLN A 117 16.94 -14.32 5.64
C GLN A 117 18.34 -14.84 5.27
N TYR A 118 18.45 -16.05 4.71
CA TYR A 118 19.73 -16.63 4.28
C TYR A 118 20.50 -15.70 3.33
N ILE A 119 19.81 -15.12 2.34
CA ILE A 119 20.40 -14.12 1.44
C ILE A 119 20.66 -12.80 2.17
N SER A 120 19.70 -12.32 2.97
CA SER A 120 19.91 -11.10 3.77
C SER A 120 21.18 -11.18 4.61
N ASP A 121 21.45 -12.30 5.26
CA ASP A 121 22.58 -12.44 6.17
C ASP A 121 23.94 -12.41 5.45
N ARG A 122 23.95 -12.63 4.13
CA ARG A 122 25.15 -12.60 3.26
C ARG A 122 25.27 -11.30 2.45
N VAL A 123 24.26 -10.43 2.51
CA VAL A 123 24.28 -9.12 1.88
C VAL A 123 24.82 -8.08 2.87
N SER A 124 25.80 -7.29 2.43
CA SER A 124 26.42 -6.23 3.25
C SER A 124 25.37 -5.28 3.86
N LEU A 125 25.61 -4.86 5.10
CA LEU A 125 24.83 -3.82 5.77
C LEU A 125 24.99 -2.44 5.09
N HIS A 126 26.10 -2.24 4.37
CA HIS A 126 26.47 -1.02 3.65
C HIS A 126 26.39 -1.19 2.12
N ARG A 127 25.60 -2.15 1.63
CA ARG A 127 25.56 -2.45 0.18
C ARG A 127 25.20 -1.20 -0.64
N ALA A 128 25.75 -1.08 -1.84
CA ALA A 128 25.25 -0.12 -2.82
C ALA A 128 23.88 -0.58 -3.37
N ILE A 129 23.03 0.37 -3.73
CA ILE A 129 21.74 0.14 -4.39
C ILE A 129 21.65 1.04 -5.62
N PRO A 130 20.91 0.66 -6.67
CA PRO A 130 20.70 1.51 -7.84
C PRO A 130 19.94 2.80 -7.46
N ASP A 131 20.33 3.92 -8.06
CA ASP A 131 19.56 5.16 -7.99
C ASP A 131 18.34 5.05 -8.90
N THR A 132 17.18 4.86 -8.30
CA THR A 132 15.89 4.66 -8.98
C THR A 132 15.14 5.98 -9.18
N ARG A 133 15.73 7.11 -8.79
CA ARG A 133 15.11 8.43 -8.93
C ARG A 133 15.11 8.87 -10.39
N HIS A 134 14.14 9.71 -10.74
CA HIS A 134 14.09 10.37 -12.04
C HIS A 134 15.33 11.27 -12.23
N GLU A 135 15.85 11.40 -13.45
CA GLU A 135 17.06 12.20 -13.77
C GLU A 135 16.99 13.64 -13.23
N LYS A 136 15.83 14.30 -13.38
CA LYS A 136 15.55 15.61 -12.77
C LYS A 136 15.75 15.67 -11.24
N CYS A 137 15.45 14.61 -10.51
CA CYS A 137 15.70 14.53 -9.07
C CYS A 137 17.18 14.35 -8.76
N GLN A 138 17.90 13.60 -9.60
CA GLN A 138 19.34 13.37 -9.45
C GLN A 138 20.13 14.67 -9.66
N ALA A 139 19.66 15.52 -10.58
CA ALA A 139 20.25 16.84 -10.85
C ALA A 139 19.88 17.93 -9.82
N ARG A 140 19.00 17.64 -8.85
CA ARG A 140 18.51 18.65 -7.92
C ARG A 140 19.46 18.85 -6.75
N HIS A 141 19.77 20.11 -6.47
CA HIS A 141 20.52 20.51 -5.29
C HIS A 141 19.59 21.06 -4.21
N TYR A 142 19.87 20.69 -2.96
CA TYR A 142 19.08 21.08 -1.80
C TYR A 142 19.92 21.99 -0.89
N ASP A 143 19.41 23.17 -0.55
CA ASP A 143 20.02 23.98 0.51
C ASP A 143 19.66 23.36 1.85
N ILE A 144 20.55 22.52 2.33
CA ILE A 144 20.34 21.81 3.57
C ILE A 144 20.36 22.84 4.75
N SER A 145 21.13 23.94 4.69
CA SER A 145 21.42 24.81 5.84
C SER A 145 20.20 25.27 6.66
N SER A 146 19.09 25.54 5.99
CA SER A 146 17.82 26.01 6.56
C SER A 146 16.83 24.91 6.96
N MET A 147 17.12 23.65 6.63
CA MET A 147 16.22 22.52 6.86
C MET A 147 16.19 22.08 8.34
N PRO A 148 15.01 21.63 8.84
CA PRO A 148 14.86 21.09 10.19
C PRO A 148 15.65 19.80 10.39
N THR A 149 15.97 19.48 11.65
CA THR A 149 16.53 18.18 12.01
C THR A 149 15.43 17.13 12.12
N THR A 150 15.76 15.85 11.96
CA THR A 150 14.81 14.75 12.15
C THR A 150 15.29 13.68 13.13
N THR A 151 14.35 13.16 13.91
CA THR A 151 14.51 11.90 14.64
C THR A 151 13.90 10.78 13.81
N VAL A 152 14.71 9.80 13.44
CA VAL A 152 14.24 8.60 12.73
C VAL A 152 13.79 7.55 13.76
N ILE A 153 12.56 7.08 13.65
CA ILE A 153 11.96 6.12 14.58
C ILE A 153 11.68 4.82 13.84
N ILE A 154 12.29 3.73 14.31
CA ILE A 154 12.21 2.40 13.70
C ILE A 154 11.64 1.42 14.74
N PRO A 155 10.31 1.24 14.79
CA PRO A 155 9.71 0.21 15.63
C PRO A 155 10.03 -1.18 15.06
N PHE A 156 10.34 -2.13 15.93
CA PHE A 156 10.61 -3.51 15.54
C PHE A 156 10.10 -4.50 16.59
N HIS A 157 9.77 -5.70 16.13
CA HIS A 157 9.46 -6.84 16.97
C HIS A 157 9.94 -8.09 16.25
N ASN A 158 10.85 -8.83 16.88
CA ASN A 158 11.41 -10.07 16.33
C ASN A 158 11.97 -9.92 14.91
N GLU A 159 12.59 -8.78 14.59
CA GLU A 159 13.18 -8.58 13.27
C GLU A 159 14.47 -9.38 13.07
N ALA A 160 14.76 -9.78 11.82
CA ALA A 160 16.08 -10.32 11.49
C ALA A 160 17.17 -9.25 11.73
N ARG A 161 18.28 -9.64 12.35
CA ARG A 161 19.36 -8.71 12.70
C ARG A 161 19.86 -7.91 11.50
N THR A 162 20.11 -8.58 10.37
CA THR A 162 20.71 -7.94 9.20
C THR A 162 19.77 -6.98 8.48
N THR A 163 18.46 -7.23 8.45
CA THR A 163 17.50 -6.28 7.89
C THR A 163 17.32 -5.04 8.79
N LEU A 164 17.25 -5.24 10.11
CA LEU A 164 17.17 -4.14 11.08
C LEU A 164 18.39 -3.22 10.96
N LEU A 165 19.59 -3.79 11.02
CA LEU A 165 20.83 -3.01 10.97
C LEU A 165 21.07 -2.40 9.59
N ARG A 166 20.72 -3.09 8.49
CA ARG A 166 20.81 -2.51 7.14
C ARG A 166 19.87 -1.30 6.99
N THR A 167 18.72 -1.31 7.67
CA THR A 167 17.84 -0.13 7.73
C THR A 167 18.56 1.04 8.40
N VAL A 168 19.14 0.82 9.58
CA VAL A 168 19.90 1.85 10.33
C VAL A 168 21.07 2.40 9.50
N TRP A 169 21.88 1.52 8.93
CA TRP A 169 23.02 1.92 8.11
C TRP A 169 22.59 2.64 6.84
N SER A 170 21.49 2.23 6.18
CA SER A 170 20.98 2.95 5.01
C SER A 170 20.58 4.39 5.32
N VAL A 171 20.08 4.67 6.53
CA VAL A 171 19.77 6.02 7.00
C VAL A 171 21.06 6.81 7.18
N LEU A 172 22.05 6.26 7.88
CA LEU A 172 23.31 6.96 8.16
C LEU A 172 24.15 7.19 6.90
N ASP A 173 24.26 6.19 6.03
CA ASP A 173 25.10 6.22 4.84
C ASP A 173 24.57 7.17 3.76
N ARG A 174 23.26 7.43 3.74
CA ARG A 174 22.58 8.16 2.65
C ARG A 174 21.77 9.38 3.10
N SER A 175 22.05 9.87 4.32
CA SER A 175 21.46 11.12 4.82
C SER A 175 22.56 12.10 5.22
N PRO A 176 22.40 13.42 4.96
CA PRO A 176 23.33 14.42 5.46
C PRO A 176 23.43 14.35 6.99
N PRO A 177 24.64 14.18 7.58
CA PRO A 177 24.78 13.93 9.02
C PRO A 177 24.14 15.00 9.89
N ARG A 178 24.13 16.28 9.46
CA ARG A 178 23.52 17.37 10.22
C ARG A 178 21.99 17.31 10.31
N LEU A 179 21.33 16.63 9.37
CA LEU A 179 19.87 16.49 9.36
C LEU A 179 19.39 15.41 10.33
N ILE A 180 20.20 14.38 10.56
CA ILE A 180 19.87 13.31 11.51
C ILE A 180 20.18 13.80 12.93
N LYS A 181 19.13 14.03 13.73
CA LYS A 181 19.26 14.33 15.16
C LYS A 181 19.63 13.06 15.92
N GLU A 182 18.84 12.01 15.74
CA GLU A 182 19.02 10.69 16.35
C GLU A 182 18.22 9.63 15.59
N ILE A 183 18.56 8.36 15.81
CA ILE A 183 17.82 7.18 15.38
C ILE A 183 17.36 6.44 16.64
N ILE A 184 16.05 6.25 16.78
CA ILE A 184 15.42 5.54 17.89
C ILE A 184 14.88 4.22 17.37
N LEU A 185 15.50 3.12 17.80
CA LEU A 185 14.94 1.78 17.63
C LEU A 185 13.94 1.52 18.75
N VAL A 186 12.70 1.15 18.44
CA VAL A 186 11.69 0.85 19.48
C VAL A 186 11.38 -0.64 19.47
N ASP A 187 11.93 -1.37 20.43
CA ASP A 187 11.65 -2.80 20.64
C ASP A 187 10.28 -2.98 21.30
N ASP A 188 9.30 -3.46 20.53
CA ASP A 188 7.96 -3.81 21.01
C ASP A 188 7.96 -5.23 21.61
N ALA A 189 8.76 -5.41 22.68
CA ALA A 189 8.91 -6.65 23.43
C ALA A 189 9.25 -7.88 22.57
N SER A 190 10.34 -7.82 21.80
CA SER A 190 10.91 -8.97 21.09
C SER A 190 11.30 -10.10 22.06
N ASP A 191 11.32 -11.35 21.60
CA ASP A 191 11.77 -12.52 22.36
C ASP A 191 13.06 -13.14 21.80
N MET A 192 13.47 -12.75 20.59
CA MET A 192 14.68 -13.28 19.97
C MET A 192 15.95 -12.76 20.65
N GLU A 193 16.84 -13.69 21.03
CA GLU A 193 18.06 -13.40 21.82
C GLU A 193 18.98 -12.39 21.14
N HIS A 194 19.15 -12.47 19.81
CA HIS A 194 20.00 -11.55 19.06
C HIS A 194 19.52 -10.09 19.09
N LEU A 195 18.26 -9.85 19.50
CA LEU A 195 17.70 -8.52 19.64
C LEU A 195 17.84 -7.97 21.05
N LYS A 196 18.43 -8.69 22.01
CA LYS A 196 18.58 -8.26 23.41
C LYS A 196 19.97 -7.65 23.64
N ALA A 197 20.72 -8.16 24.62
CA ALA A 197 22.06 -7.68 24.94
C ALA A 197 23.00 -7.62 23.72
N PRO A 198 23.01 -8.60 22.79
CA PRO A 198 23.87 -8.53 21.60
C PRO A 198 23.60 -7.30 20.73
N LEU A 199 22.32 -6.92 20.57
CA LEU A 199 21.95 -5.72 19.84
C LEU A 199 22.35 -4.46 20.63
N ASP A 200 22.14 -4.45 21.95
CA ASP A 200 22.50 -3.30 22.79
C ASP A 200 24.01 -3.00 22.72
N GLU A 201 24.84 -4.04 22.69
CA GLU A 201 26.30 -3.92 22.52
C GLU A 201 26.65 -3.36 21.15
N GLU A 202 26.09 -3.91 20.07
CA GLU A 202 26.38 -3.47 18.71
C GLU A 202 25.92 -2.03 18.44
N LEU A 203 24.80 -1.59 19.03
CA LEU A 203 24.30 -0.23 18.85
C LEU A 203 25.18 0.83 19.53
N GLN A 204 26.04 0.47 20.48
CA GLN A 204 26.97 1.43 21.12
C GLN A 204 27.97 2.01 20.14
N ASP A 205 28.35 1.23 19.12
CA ASP A 205 29.30 1.64 18.09
C ASP A 205 28.63 2.37 16.92
N ILE A 206 27.29 2.42 16.89
CA ILE A 206 26.54 3.04 15.81
C ILE A 206 26.17 4.49 16.20
N PRO A 207 26.66 5.50 15.46
CA PRO A 207 26.48 6.89 15.85
C PRO A 207 25.01 7.28 15.86
N LYS A 208 24.66 8.16 16.80
CA LYS A 208 23.32 8.76 16.95
C LYS A 208 22.19 7.75 17.15
N THR A 209 22.51 6.49 17.48
CA THR A 209 21.51 5.42 17.57
C THR A 209 21.32 5.00 19.00
N ARG A 210 20.06 4.75 19.39
CA ARG A 210 19.72 4.17 20.69
C ARG A 210 18.46 3.33 20.58
N VAL A 211 18.27 2.45 21.56
CA VAL A 211 17.10 1.58 21.64
C VAL A 211 16.22 1.93 22.83
N LEU A 212 14.92 1.85 22.61
CA LEU A 212 13.85 1.95 23.61
C LEU A 212 13.18 0.58 23.73
N ARG A 213 13.12 0.04 24.95
CA ARG A 213 12.54 -1.29 25.21
C ARG A 213 11.18 -1.15 25.88
N LEU A 214 10.13 -1.68 25.25
CA LEU A 214 8.82 -1.81 25.90
C LEU A 214 8.79 -3.11 26.71
N ALA A 215 8.24 -3.03 27.93
CA ALA A 215 8.16 -4.17 28.84
C ALA A 215 7.16 -5.25 28.36
N GLU A 216 6.13 -4.83 27.63
CA GLU A 216 5.09 -5.71 27.11
C GLU A 216 4.80 -5.40 25.64
N ARG A 217 4.32 -6.42 24.93
CA ARG A 217 4.02 -6.31 23.51
C ARG A 217 2.77 -5.47 23.30
N SER A 218 3.00 -4.23 22.90
CA SER A 218 2.02 -3.14 22.89
C SER A 218 1.44 -2.87 21.49
N GLY A 219 2.13 -3.34 20.46
CA GLY A 219 1.79 -3.20 19.05
C GLY A 219 2.46 -2.00 18.38
N LEU A 220 2.59 -2.07 17.04
CA LEU A 220 3.26 -1.08 16.19
C LEU A 220 2.89 0.36 16.50
N ILE A 221 1.59 0.63 16.71
CA ILE A 221 1.12 2.01 16.91
C ILE A 221 1.66 2.58 18.22
N ARG A 222 1.61 1.82 19.33
CA ARG A 222 2.14 2.27 20.62
C ARG A 222 3.66 2.40 20.60
N ALA A 223 4.34 1.49 19.91
CA ALA A 223 5.78 1.63 19.69
C ALA A 223 6.13 2.94 18.98
N LYS A 224 5.38 3.33 17.93
CA LYS A 224 5.56 4.63 17.26
C LYS A 224 5.30 5.82 18.20
N VAL A 225 4.24 5.77 19.03
CA VAL A 225 3.94 6.80 20.04
C VAL A 225 5.12 6.96 21.00
N TYR A 226 5.60 5.85 21.55
CA TYR A 226 6.66 5.83 22.54
C TYR A 226 7.97 6.40 21.97
N GLY A 227 8.29 6.05 20.72
CA GLY A 227 9.41 6.66 20.00
C GLY A 227 9.23 8.16 19.78
N ALA A 228 8.01 8.61 19.43
CA ALA A 228 7.69 10.02 19.20
C ALA A 228 7.79 10.86 20.48
N GLU A 229 7.30 10.35 21.61
CA GLU A 229 7.39 11.01 22.91
C GLU A 229 8.85 11.19 23.37
N ALA A 230 9.73 10.28 22.96
CA ALA A 230 11.15 10.30 23.32
C ALA A 230 12.04 11.06 22.30
N ALA A 231 11.48 11.54 21.19
CA ALA A 231 12.23 12.15 20.10
C ALA A 231 12.65 13.60 20.39
N GLN A 232 13.84 13.97 19.90
CA GLN A 232 14.44 15.29 20.11
C GLN A 232 14.57 16.15 18.84
N GLY A 233 14.28 15.58 17.67
CA GLY A 233 14.34 16.27 16.38
C GLY A 233 13.13 17.16 16.14
N ASP A 234 13.27 18.11 15.20
CA ASP A 234 12.18 19.01 14.80
C ASP A 234 11.08 18.28 14.00
N VAL A 235 11.46 17.21 13.31
CA VAL A 235 10.60 16.38 12.45
C VAL A 235 10.73 14.91 12.86
N LEU A 236 9.61 14.17 12.88
CA LEU A 236 9.65 12.72 13.10
C LEU A 236 9.58 11.98 11.77
N THR A 237 10.52 11.05 11.57
CA THR A 237 10.60 10.20 10.38
C THR A 237 10.40 8.75 10.77
N PHE A 238 9.30 8.12 10.35
CA PHE A 238 9.05 6.71 10.65
C PHE A 238 9.50 5.82 9.51
N LEU A 239 10.29 4.80 9.83
CA LEU A 239 10.69 3.74 8.90
C LEU A 239 10.35 2.36 9.51
N ASP A 240 9.98 1.41 8.65
CA ASP A 240 9.90 0.01 9.07
C ASP A 240 11.31 -0.59 9.21
N SER A 241 11.44 -1.63 10.01
CA SER A 241 12.72 -2.28 10.36
C SER A 241 13.36 -3.12 9.23
N HIS A 242 12.84 -3.00 8.01
CA HIS A 242 13.27 -3.75 6.82
C HIS A 242 13.16 -2.86 5.58
N CYS A 243 13.77 -1.68 5.68
CA CYS A 243 13.83 -0.67 4.64
C CYS A 243 15.28 -0.39 4.22
N GLU A 244 15.46 0.14 3.01
CA GLU A 244 16.74 0.71 2.57
C GLU A 244 16.49 2.06 1.88
N CYS A 245 16.97 3.13 2.50
CA CYS A 245 16.81 4.48 1.97
C CYS A 245 17.63 4.66 0.68
N ASN A 246 17.12 5.32 -0.36
CA ASN A 246 17.92 5.65 -1.55
C ASN A 246 18.78 6.90 -1.32
N VAL A 247 19.72 7.17 -2.23
CA VAL A 247 20.52 8.39 -2.22
C VAL A 247 19.61 9.61 -2.31
N GLY A 248 19.87 10.61 -1.46
CA GLY A 248 19.10 11.87 -1.46
C GLY A 248 17.62 11.70 -1.10
N TRP A 249 17.28 10.66 -0.32
CA TRP A 249 15.89 10.42 0.07
C TRP A 249 15.37 11.48 1.03
N LEU A 250 16.21 12.03 1.93
CA LEU A 250 15.76 12.79 3.10
C LEU A 250 15.49 14.27 2.78
N GLU A 251 16.39 14.89 2.04
CA GLU A 251 16.38 16.32 1.72
C GLU A 251 15.09 16.78 1.03
N PRO A 252 14.54 16.07 0.01
CA PRO A 252 13.29 16.46 -0.63
C PRO A 252 12.09 16.53 0.33
N LEU A 253 12.10 15.69 1.38
CA LEU A 253 11.01 15.60 2.34
C LEU A 253 11.11 16.73 3.38
N LEU A 254 12.30 16.95 3.91
CA LEU A 254 12.54 17.99 4.91
C LEU A 254 12.45 19.39 4.31
N GLU A 255 12.85 19.58 3.05
CA GLU A 255 12.61 20.82 2.31
C GLU A 255 11.11 21.12 2.23
N ARG A 256 10.28 20.13 1.88
CA ARG A 256 8.84 20.34 1.74
C ARG A 256 8.20 20.71 3.08
N ILE A 257 8.60 20.04 4.16
CA ILE A 257 8.18 20.36 5.52
C ILE A 257 8.66 21.75 5.95
N ALA A 258 9.88 22.14 5.58
CA ALA A 258 10.43 23.45 5.91
C ALA A 258 9.62 24.60 5.28
N LEU A 259 9.11 24.37 4.06
CA LEU A 259 8.23 25.32 3.36
C LEU A 259 6.85 25.43 4.01
N ASP A 260 6.26 24.31 4.41
CA ASP A 260 4.96 24.28 5.08
C ASP A 260 4.89 23.16 6.12
N ARG A 261 4.90 23.57 7.39
CA ARG A 261 4.84 22.65 8.54
C ARG A 261 3.49 21.95 8.69
N SER A 262 2.45 22.38 8.00
CA SER A 262 1.14 21.74 8.02
C SER A 262 1.06 20.49 7.13
N ILE A 263 2.09 20.24 6.32
CA ILE A 263 2.11 19.15 5.35
C ILE A 263 2.81 17.92 5.92
N VAL A 264 2.17 16.78 5.69
CA VAL A 264 2.74 15.45 5.91
C VAL A 264 3.32 14.98 4.58
N VAL A 265 4.52 14.43 4.61
CA VAL A 265 5.19 13.97 3.38
C VAL A 265 5.48 12.48 3.45
N THR A 266 5.47 11.84 2.29
CA THR A 266 5.76 10.42 2.14
C THR A 266 6.70 10.18 0.96
N PRO A 267 7.70 9.29 1.11
CA PRO A 267 8.58 8.94 0.01
C PRO A 267 7.83 8.02 -0.95
N VAL A 268 8.34 7.88 -2.17
CA VAL A 268 7.91 6.77 -3.02
C VAL A 268 8.58 5.49 -2.51
N ILE A 269 7.77 4.45 -2.40
CA ILE A 269 8.21 3.17 -1.83
C ILE A 269 8.66 2.26 -2.98
N ASP A 270 9.94 1.94 -2.98
CA ASP A 270 10.56 1.01 -3.91
C ASP A 270 10.46 -0.43 -3.39
N ASN A 271 10.61 -1.41 -4.28
CA ASN A 271 10.49 -2.82 -3.92
C ASN A 271 11.87 -3.44 -3.68
N ILE A 272 12.06 -3.99 -2.47
CA ILE A 272 13.14 -4.92 -2.18
C ILE A 272 12.54 -6.32 -2.26
N ASP A 273 12.97 -7.08 -3.26
CA ASP A 273 12.46 -8.42 -3.51
C ASP A 273 12.74 -9.35 -2.32
N LYS A 274 11.70 -10.01 -1.80
CA LYS A 274 11.80 -10.83 -0.59
C LYS A 274 12.61 -12.10 -0.77
N GLU A 275 12.84 -12.56 -2.01
CA GLU A 275 13.54 -13.80 -2.33
C GLU A 275 15.01 -13.55 -2.64
N THR A 276 15.28 -12.52 -3.43
CA THR A 276 16.61 -12.20 -3.99
C THR A 276 17.27 -11.00 -3.33
N PHE A 277 16.51 -10.20 -2.55
CA PHE A 277 16.94 -8.90 -2.04
C PHE A 277 17.31 -7.87 -3.12
N ALA A 278 16.92 -8.10 -4.38
CA ALA A 278 17.10 -7.14 -5.46
C ALA A 278 16.31 -5.85 -5.17
N TYR A 279 16.97 -4.70 -5.32
CA TYR A 279 16.34 -3.39 -5.16
C TYR A 279 15.83 -2.92 -6.52
N THR A 280 14.53 -2.67 -6.62
CA THR A 280 13.85 -2.28 -7.87
C THR A 280 13.00 -1.05 -7.64
N GLY A 281 13.07 -0.11 -8.58
CA GLY A 281 12.27 1.11 -8.53
C GLY A 281 10.78 0.77 -8.54
N GLY A 282 10.03 1.38 -7.63
CA GLY A 282 8.57 1.29 -7.61
C GLY A 282 7.95 1.97 -8.84
N PRO A 283 6.66 1.73 -9.11
CA PRO A 283 5.95 2.45 -10.16
C PRO A 283 6.12 3.97 -9.96
N THR A 284 6.35 4.70 -11.05
CA THR A 284 6.40 6.17 -11.06
C THR A 284 5.14 6.75 -10.39
N VAL A 285 5.17 8.04 -9.98
CA VAL A 285 4.14 8.77 -9.18
C VAL A 285 2.80 8.96 -9.91
N ARG A 286 2.29 7.87 -10.46
CA ARG A 286 1.02 7.71 -11.14
C ARG A 286 0.05 6.93 -10.26
N THR A 287 0.43 6.49 -9.07
CA THR A 287 -0.47 5.86 -8.12
C THR A 287 -0.60 6.72 -6.86
N ARG A 288 -1.75 6.63 -6.20
CA ARG A 288 -2.00 7.21 -4.88
C ARG A 288 -2.64 6.17 -3.97
N GLY A 289 -2.39 6.37 -2.68
CA GLY A 289 -3.06 5.60 -1.65
C GLY A 289 -4.55 5.97 -1.56
N ILE A 290 -5.41 4.96 -1.50
CA ILE A 290 -6.85 5.09 -1.30
C ILE A 290 -7.32 4.18 -0.16
N PHE A 291 -8.56 4.34 0.27
CA PHE A 291 -9.26 3.33 1.07
C PHE A 291 -10.54 2.91 0.36
N THR A 292 -10.97 1.68 0.62
CA THR A 292 -12.27 1.15 0.16
C THR A 292 -13.31 1.34 1.26
N TRP A 293 -14.60 1.18 0.94
CA TRP A 293 -15.65 1.28 1.96
C TRP A 293 -15.57 0.23 3.07
N SER A 294 -14.77 -0.83 2.90
CA SER A 294 -14.44 -1.77 3.97
C SER A 294 -13.26 -1.31 4.85
N LEU A 295 -12.82 -0.05 4.69
CA LEU A 295 -11.65 0.58 5.31
C LEU A 295 -10.33 -0.16 5.08
N THR A 296 -10.21 -0.80 3.91
CA THR A 296 -8.95 -1.42 3.49
C THR A 296 -8.17 -0.44 2.61
N PHE A 297 -6.89 -0.22 2.92
CA PHE A 297 -6.00 0.55 2.05
C PHE A 297 -5.90 -0.12 0.67
N SER A 298 -5.71 0.66 -0.38
CA SER A 298 -5.33 0.16 -1.71
C SER A 298 -4.56 1.22 -2.49
N TRP A 299 -4.03 0.83 -3.64
CA TRP A 299 -3.41 1.75 -4.60
C TRP A 299 -4.33 1.92 -5.80
N LEU A 300 -4.53 3.17 -6.21
CA LEU A 300 -5.23 3.52 -7.45
C LEU A 300 -4.34 4.41 -8.29
N ASP A 301 -4.45 4.32 -9.62
CA ASP A 301 -3.83 5.30 -10.49
C ASP A 301 -4.37 6.72 -10.20
N LEU A 302 -3.54 7.73 -10.45
CA LEU A 302 -3.93 9.13 -10.38
C LEU A 302 -5.02 9.37 -11.44
N PRO A 303 -6.13 10.03 -11.05
CA PRO A 303 -7.16 10.36 -12.01
C PRO A 303 -6.62 11.36 -13.04
N TRP A 304 -7.19 11.34 -14.24
CA TRP A 304 -6.76 12.17 -15.37
C TRP A 304 -6.64 13.66 -15.02
N PHE A 305 -7.55 14.19 -14.21
CA PHE A 305 -7.55 15.61 -13.81
C PHE A 305 -6.43 16.00 -12.82
N GLU A 306 -5.87 15.04 -12.08
CA GLU A 306 -4.66 15.26 -11.27
C GLU A 306 -3.40 15.02 -12.10
N ALA A 307 -3.44 14.05 -13.03
CA ALA A 307 -2.35 13.81 -13.97
C ALA A 307 -2.11 15.02 -14.88
N GLU A 308 -3.16 15.67 -15.38
CA GLU A 308 -3.07 16.87 -16.23
C GLU A 308 -2.45 18.08 -15.52
N LYS A 309 -2.72 18.23 -14.21
CA LYS A 309 -2.08 19.28 -13.39
C LYS A 309 -0.58 19.06 -13.24
N ARG A 310 -0.09 17.83 -13.46
CA ARG A 310 1.31 17.43 -13.29
C ARG A 310 2.01 17.39 -14.64
N SER A 311 2.36 18.55 -15.18
CA SER A 311 3.21 18.64 -16.37
C SER A 311 4.66 18.21 -16.08
N ASP A 312 5.12 18.31 -14.82
CA ASP A 312 6.43 17.82 -14.39
C ASP A 312 6.34 16.47 -13.64
N PRO A 313 7.12 15.45 -14.07
CA PRO A 313 7.16 14.13 -13.42
C PRO A 313 7.61 14.15 -11.95
N ILE A 314 8.30 15.20 -11.49
CA ILE A 314 8.83 15.33 -10.13
C ILE A 314 8.02 16.28 -9.24
N ALA A 315 6.90 16.84 -9.73
CA ALA A 315 5.98 17.61 -8.90
C ALA A 315 5.33 16.72 -7.82
N PRO A 316 5.13 17.20 -6.58
CA PRO A 316 4.42 16.42 -5.56
C PRO A 316 2.94 16.26 -5.89
N CYS A 317 2.28 15.25 -5.32
CA CYS A 317 0.81 15.18 -5.34
C CYS A 317 0.28 16.25 -4.38
N HIS A 318 -0.53 17.20 -4.85
CA HIS A 318 -1.00 18.31 -4.02
C HIS A 318 -1.93 17.83 -2.89
N GLY A 319 -1.82 18.42 -1.70
CA GLY A 319 -2.68 18.15 -0.55
C GLY A 319 -1.94 18.31 0.78
N SER A 320 -2.63 18.11 1.91
CA SER A 320 -1.96 18.10 3.22
C SER A 320 -1.13 16.82 3.47
N LEU A 321 -1.22 15.84 2.57
CA LEU A 321 -0.35 14.67 2.49
C LEU A 321 0.22 14.57 1.07
N GLU A 322 1.53 14.64 0.93
CA GLU A 322 2.17 14.69 -0.38
C GLU A 322 3.17 13.54 -0.60
N PHE A 323 3.04 12.85 -1.73
CA PHE A 323 4.07 11.96 -2.24
C PHE A 323 5.18 12.78 -2.88
N ILE A 324 6.42 12.63 -2.40
CA ILE A 324 7.57 13.37 -2.89
C ILE A 324 8.35 12.49 -3.89
N PRO A 325 8.25 12.73 -5.21
CA PRO A 325 8.82 11.84 -6.22
C PRO A 325 10.33 11.67 -6.10
N CYS A 326 11.05 12.71 -5.66
CA CYS A 326 12.51 12.67 -5.51
C CYS A 326 13.00 11.92 -4.28
N SER A 327 12.10 11.54 -3.37
CA SER A 327 12.44 10.69 -2.23
C SER A 327 12.05 9.24 -2.51
N ARG A 328 12.99 8.32 -2.32
CA ARG A 328 12.83 6.87 -2.56
C ARG A 328 13.30 6.08 -1.36
N VAL A 329 12.47 5.15 -0.88
CA VAL A 329 12.83 4.21 0.19
C VAL A 329 12.38 2.82 -0.23
N GLY A 330 13.32 1.87 -0.30
CA GLY A 330 13.02 0.48 -0.60
C GLY A 330 12.44 -0.21 0.62
N HIS A 331 11.49 -1.12 0.40
CA HIS A 331 10.83 -1.86 1.46
C HIS A 331 10.71 -3.35 1.10
N VAL A 332 10.97 -4.25 2.05
CA VAL A 332 10.78 -5.70 1.86
C VAL A 332 9.31 -6.06 2.03
N TYR A 333 8.64 -6.39 0.93
CA TYR A 333 7.23 -6.78 0.98
C TYR A 333 7.03 -8.26 1.34
N ARG A 334 6.67 -8.54 2.59
CA ARG A 334 6.22 -9.87 3.10
C ARG A 334 4.78 -10.26 2.70
N ASP A 335 4.46 -11.54 2.55
CA ASP A 335 3.06 -11.93 2.22
C ASP A 335 2.12 -11.82 3.42
N PHE A 336 2.63 -12.04 4.63
CA PHE A 336 1.92 -11.96 5.90
C PHE A 336 2.91 -11.66 7.03
N HIS A 337 2.42 -11.12 8.15
CA HIS A 337 3.23 -10.92 9.35
C HIS A 337 3.48 -12.26 10.05
N PRO A 338 4.74 -12.63 10.35
CA PRO A 338 5.04 -13.92 10.99
C PRO A 338 4.72 -13.95 12.49
N TYR A 339 4.30 -12.84 13.09
CA TYR A 339 4.01 -12.71 14.52
C TYR A 339 2.52 -12.45 14.77
N LYS A 340 1.99 -13.00 15.87
CA LYS A 340 0.61 -12.71 16.33
C LYS A 340 0.49 -11.27 16.75
N PHE A 341 -0.67 -10.62 16.69
CA PHE A 341 -0.87 -9.32 17.35
C PHE A 341 -1.00 -9.49 18.89
N PRO A 342 -0.93 -8.41 19.70
CA PRO A 342 -1.03 -8.50 21.17
C PRO A 342 -2.29 -9.22 21.66
N ASP A 343 -3.34 -9.23 20.84
CA ASP A 343 -4.61 -9.92 21.06
C ASP A 343 -4.61 -11.42 20.71
N GLY A 344 -3.45 -11.96 20.31
CA GLY A 344 -3.31 -13.36 19.94
C GLY A 344 -3.85 -13.71 18.55
N THR A 345 -4.34 -12.73 17.78
CA THR A 345 -4.81 -12.98 16.42
C THR A 345 -3.62 -13.29 15.50
N VAL A 346 -3.62 -14.52 14.95
CA VAL A 346 -2.91 -14.87 13.73
C VAL A 346 -3.89 -14.59 12.61
N GLN A 347 -3.83 -13.42 12.01
CA GLN A 347 -4.59 -13.21 10.79
C GLN A 347 -3.61 -12.98 9.65
N THR A 348 -3.96 -13.58 8.51
CA THR A 348 -3.62 -13.11 7.17
C THR A 348 -4.24 -11.72 6.97
N ILE A 349 -3.92 -10.77 7.84
CA ILE A 349 -4.26 -9.38 7.61
C ILE A 349 -3.35 -8.96 6.46
N ASN A 350 -3.95 -8.82 5.29
CA ASN A 350 -3.40 -8.02 4.21
C ASN A 350 -2.83 -6.74 4.84
N LYS A 351 -1.52 -6.50 4.67
CA LYS A 351 -0.73 -5.33 5.14
C LYS A 351 -1.51 -4.01 5.20
N LEU A 352 -2.44 -3.86 4.28
CA LEU A 352 -3.32 -2.73 4.05
C LEU A 352 -4.20 -2.37 5.27
N VAL A 353 -4.68 -3.32 6.09
CA VAL A 353 -5.55 -2.98 7.26
C VAL A 353 -4.74 -2.46 8.46
N VAL A 354 -3.55 -3.02 8.72
CA VAL A 354 -2.61 -2.51 9.73
C VAL A 354 -2.13 -1.11 9.32
N ASN A 355 -1.89 -0.90 8.02
CA ASN A 355 -1.51 0.39 7.48
C ASN A 355 -2.65 1.42 7.56
N THR A 356 -3.93 1.08 7.34
CA THR A 356 -5.08 1.99 7.56
C THR A 356 -5.18 2.45 9.04
N LEU A 357 -4.81 1.59 9.99
CA LEU A 357 -4.85 1.91 11.42
C LEU A 357 -3.62 2.69 11.90
N SER A 358 -2.45 2.36 11.37
CA SER A 358 -1.22 3.14 11.56
C SER A 358 -1.39 4.55 10.95
N LEU A 359 -2.12 4.65 9.83
CA LEU A 359 -2.61 5.87 9.16
C LEU A 359 -3.34 6.80 10.13
N CYS A 360 -4.43 6.30 10.71
CA CYS A 360 -5.38 7.12 11.45
C CYS A 360 -4.88 7.46 12.85
N LEU A 361 -4.12 6.55 13.47
CA LEU A 361 -3.53 6.85 14.78
C LEU A 361 -2.30 7.74 14.69
N SER A 362 -1.44 7.64 13.66
CA SER A 362 -0.28 8.53 13.55
C SER A 362 -0.70 10.00 13.37
N VAL A 363 -1.83 10.24 12.70
CA VAL A 363 -2.49 11.56 12.62
C VAL A 363 -3.18 11.97 13.92
N CYS A 364 -3.70 11.01 14.70
CA CYS A 364 -4.26 11.31 16.02
C CYS A 364 -3.19 11.63 17.07
N LEU A 365 -1.95 11.21 16.85
CA LEU A 365 -0.80 11.47 17.73
C LEU A 365 -0.07 12.76 17.36
N SER A 366 -0.12 13.19 16.10
CA SER A 366 0.47 14.46 15.64
C SER A 366 -0.18 15.70 16.25
N VAL A 367 -1.40 15.59 16.81
CA VAL A 367 -2.10 16.73 17.43
C VAL A 367 -2.11 16.69 18.96
N CYS A 368 -1.64 15.61 19.59
CA CYS A 368 -1.54 15.54 21.05
C CYS A 368 -0.58 14.40 21.47
N PRO A 369 0.62 14.71 21.99
CA PRO A 369 1.53 13.71 22.53
C PRO A 369 1.04 13.10 23.87
N SER A 370 0.05 13.68 24.54
CA SER A 370 -0.37 13.26 25.90
C SER A 370 -1.33 12.07 25.93
N VAL A 371 -1.23 11.15 24.99
CA VAL A 371 -2.28 10.13 24.74
C VAL A 371 -2.04 8.86 25.57
N ARG A 372 -2.90 8.61 26.56
CA ARG A 372 -3.06 7.27 27.15
C ARG A 372 -3.99 6.43 26.27
N LEU A 373 -3.44 5.50 25.48
CA LEU A 373 -4.22 4.54 24.70
C LEU A 373 -4.52 3.28 25.52
N SER A 374 -5.78 3.10 25.94
CA SER A 374 -6.27 1.86 26.56
C SER A 374 -6.03 0.65 25.65
N VAL A 375 -5.65 -0.50 26.25
CA VAL A 375 -5.34 -1.78 25.57
C VAL A 375 -6.42 -2.09 24.54
N CYS A 376 -6.05 -2.21 23.25
CA CYS A 376 -7.02 -2.46 22.19
C CYS A 376 -6.85 -3.91 21.68
N PRO A 377 -7.84 -4.79 21.89
CA PRO A 377 -7.73 -6.22 21.58
C PRO A 377 -8.03 -6.63 20.12
N SER A 378 -8.21 -5.71 19.16
CA SER A 378 -8.46 -6.10 17.77
C SER A 378 -8.25 -4.98 16.75
N VAL A 379 -7.64 -5.31 15.60
CA VAL A 379 -7.57 -4.47 14.39
C VAL A 379 -8.96 -3.93 14.00
N PHE A 380 -10.01 -4.74 14.12
CA PHE A 380 -11.36 -4.34 13.70
C PHE A 380 -12.00 -3.28 14.62
N MET A 381 -11.71 -3.32 15.93
CA MET A 381 -12.17 -2.28 16.86
C MET A 381 -11.57 -0.91 16.51
N ASN A 382 -10.31 -0.89 16.09
CA ASN A 382 -9.66 0.35 15.68
C ASN A 382 -10.31 0.94 14.42
N LEU A 383 -10.76 0.11 13.46
CA LEU A 383 -11.47 0.60 12.27
C LEU A 383 -12.80 1.24 12.65
N ASN A 384 -13.54 0.63 13.58
CA ASN A 384 -14.77 1.24 14.08
C ASN A 384 -14.49 2.57 14.79
N ARG A 385 -13.42 2.68 15.58
CA ARG A 385 -13.04 3.95 16.22
C ARG A 385 -12.78 5.06 15.19
N VAL A 386 -12.14 4.72 14.07
CA VAL A 386 -11.94 5.66 12.96
C VAL A 386 -13.27 6.07 12.35
N ALA A 387 -14.12 5.09 12.02
CA ALA A 387 -15.43 5.34 11.42
C ALA A 387 -16.31 6.24 12.32
N GLU A 388 -16.38 5.93 13.62
CA GLU A 388 -17.17 6.67 14.60
C GLU A 388 -16.71 8.12 14.84
N VAL A 389 -15.43 8.42 14.62
CA VAL A 389 -14.87 9.76 14.86
C VAL A 389 -14.83 10.59 13.58
N TRP A 390 -14.54 9.98 12.43
CA TRP A 390 -14.14 10.72 11.21
C TRP A 390 -15.08 10.58 10.02
N MET A 391 -15.93 9.54 9.95
CA MET A 391 -16.72 9.25 8.74
C MET A 391 -18.15 9.81 8.78
N ASP A 392 -18.56 10.50 9.84
CA ASP A 392 -19.90 11.08 9.99
C ASP A 392 -21.01 10.06 9.65
N GLU A 393 -21.98 10.41 8.82
CA GLU A 393 -23.04 9.51 8.36
C GLU A 393 -22.55 8.38 7.43
N TYR A 394 -21.38 8.53 6.82
CA TYR A 394 -20.83 7.57 5.85
C TYR A 394 -20.27 6.31 6.53
N LYS A 395 -20.14 6.30 7.86
CA LYS A 395 -19.81 5.08 8.61
C LYS A 395 -20.85 3.97 8.42
N GLU A 396 -22.10 4.32 8.10
CA GLU A 396 -23.14 3.33 7.84
C GLU A 396 -22.79 2.48 6.61
N ILE A 397 -22.20 3.08 5.57
CA ILE A 397 -21.69 2.36 4.39
C ILE A 397 -20.59 1.37 4.80
N TYR A 398 -19.67 1.79 5.67
CA TYR A 398 -18.66 0.87 6.21
C TYR A 398 -19.28 -0.32 6.93
N TYR A 399 -20.30 -0.08 7.77
CA TYR A 399 -21.02 -1.18 8.45
C TYR A 399 -21.85 -2.04 7.50
N GLU A 400 -22.30 -1.53 6.34
CA GLU A 400 -22.94 -2.35 5.31
C GLU A 400 -21.95 -3.32 4.65
N PHE A 401 -20.73 -2.86 4.37
CA PHE A 401 -19.65 -3.68 3.81
C PHE A 401 -19.02 -4.63 4.85
N ARG A 402 -19.11 -4.30 6.14
CA ARG A 402 -18.65 -5.14 7.27
C ARG A 402 -19.74 -5.30 8.34
N PRO A 403 -20.84 -6.02 8.09
CA PRO A 403 -21.95 -6.12 9.04
C PRO A 403 -21.56 -6.70 10.40
N SER A 404 -20.63 -7.65 10.43
CA SER A 404 -20.10 -8.24 11.66
C SER A 404 -19.40 -7.22 12.56
N HIS A 405 -18.88 -6.13 12.02
CA HIS A 405 -18.16 -5.12 12.79
C HIS A 405 -19.11 -4.24 13.61
N ARG A 406 -20.40 -4.14 13.26
CA ARG A 406 -21.37 -3.33 14.02
C ARG A 406 -21.54 -3.82 15.47
N GLN A 407 -21.31 -5.11 15.70
CA GLN A 407 -21.43 -5.73 17.02
C GLN A 407 -20.16 -5.58 17.88
N LEU A 408 -19.06 -5.08 17.30
CA LEU A 408 -17.82 -4.90 18.03
C LEU A 408 -17.87 -3.60 18.84
N GLU A 409 -17.62 -3.70 20.14
CA GLU A 409 -17.49 -2.53 21.00
C GLU A 409 -16.32 -1.64 20.55
N THR A 410 -16.58 -0.35 20.38
CA THR A 410 -15.58 0.62 19.90
C THR A 410 -14.72 1.19 21.03
N GLY A 411 -15.13 0.96 22.28
CA GLY A 411 -14.61 1.63 23.46
C GLY A 411 -14.90 3.13 23.46
N ASP A 412 -14.34 3.87 24.42
CA ASP A 412 -14.56 5.31 24.50
C ASP A 412 -13.77 6.07 23.40
N VAL A 413 -14.48 6.93 22.66
CA VAL A 413 -13.95 7.80 21.61
C VAL A 413 -14.21 9.28 21.89
N SER A 414 -14.68 9.64 23.09
CA SER A 414 -15.11 10.99 23.45
C SER A 414 -13.98 12.01 23.32
N GLU A 415 -12.78 11.69 23.80
CA GLU A 415 -11.61 12.58 23.66
C GLU A 415 -11.24 12.87 22.21
N ARG A 416 -11.47 11.91 21.30
CA ARG A 416 -11.17 12.05 19.87
C ARG A 416 -12.22 12.89 19.15
N LYS A 417 -13.49 12.75 19.51
CA LYS A 417 -14.54 13.66 19.05
C LYS A 417 -14.31 15.09 19.53
N ALA A 418 -13.98 15.27 20.81
CA ALA A 418 -13.65 16.57 21.38
C ALA A 418 -12.40 17.19 20.72
N LEU A 419 -11.41 16.39 20.34
CA LEU A 419 -10.26 16.86 19.56
C LEU A 419 -10.68 17.39 18.19
N ARG A 420 -11.49 16.62 17.46
CA ARG A 420 -12.01 17.01 16.14
C ARG A 420 -12.77 18.35 16.20
N GLU A 421 -13.57 18.54 17.24
CA GLU A 421 -14.30 19.79 17.50
C GLU A 421 -13.36 20.96 17.81
N ARG A 422 -12.41 20.78 18.74
CA ARG A 422 -11.43 21.83 19.12
C ARG A 422 -10.59 22.30 17.93
N LEU A 423 -10.23 21.39 17.03
CA LEU A 423 -9.44 21.70 15.83
C LEU A 423 -10.29 22.29 14.70
N LYS A 424 -11.62 22.29 14.84
CA LYS A 424 -12.59 22.73 13.81
C LYS A 424 -12.38 21.97 12.50
N CYS A 425 -12.18 20.66 12.59
CA CYS A 425 -11.99 19.80 11.41
C CYS A 425 -13.21 19.84 10.49
N LYS A 426 -12.97 19.69 9.18
CA LYS A 426 -14.04 19.63 8.17
C LYS A 426 -14.87 18.33 8.28
N PRO A 427 -16.13 18.32 7.82
CA PRO A 427 -16.93 17.11 7.74
C PRO A 427 -16.39 16.14 6.69
N PHE A 428 -16.71 14.86 6.81
CA PHE A 428 -16.27 13.81 5.90
C PHE A 428 -16.79 14.00 4.48
N LYS A 429 -18.00 14.56 4.34
CA LYS A 429 -18.53 14.99 3.03
C LYS A 429 -17.56 15.95 2.32
N TRP A 430 -17.01 16.93 3.04
CA TRP A 430 -16.03 17.86 2.46
C TRP A 430 -14.78 17.12 1.99
N TYR A 431 -14.32 16.11 2.73
CA TYR A 431 -13.20 15.27 2.32
C TYR A 431 -13.50 14.52 1.02
N LEU A 432 -14.68 13.91 0.90
CA LEU A 432 -15.09 13.23 -0.33
C LEU A 432 -15.19 14.23 -1.49
N ASP A 433 -15.73 15.42 -1.28
CA ASP A 433 -15.91 16.41 -2.35
C ASP A 433 -14.59 17.09 -2.80
N ASN A 434 -13.58 17.19 -1.92
CA ASN A 434 -12.37 18.01 -2.16
C ASN A 434 -11.05 17.24 -2.20
N VAL A 435 -10.95 16.12 -1.47
CA VAL A 435 -9.70 15.33 -1.35
C VAL A 435 -9.81 14.02 -2.13
N PHE A 436 -10.96 13.35 -2.07
CA PHE A 436 -11.20 12.10 -2.79
C PHE A 436 -12.46 12.16 -3.68
N PRO A 437 -12.54 13.11 -4.63
CA PRO A 437 -13.75 13.43 -5.43
C PRO A 437 -14.19 12.34 -6.41
N ASP A 438 -13.35 11.34 -6.61
CA ASP A 438 -13.60 10.21 -7.49
C ASP A 438 -13.85 8.89 -6.74
N MET A 439 -13.90 8.94 -5.41
CA MET A 439 -14.46 7.83 -4.63
C MET A 439 -15.94 7.69 -4.96
N MET A 440 -16.34 6.51 -5.44
CA MET A 440 -17.74 6.20 -5.65
C MET A 440 -18.41 5.99 -4.29
N VAL A 441 -19.30 6.90 -3.91
CA VAL A 441 -20.14 6.74 -2.72
C VAL A 441 -21.38 5.93 -3.13
N PRO A 442 -21.63 4.74 -2.55
CA PRO A 442 -22.76 3.90 -2.93
C PRO A 442 -24.08 4.38 -2.31
N ASP A 443 -24.43 5.64 -2.55
CA ASP A 443 -25.68 6.25 -2.10
C ASP A 443 -26.63 6.53 -3.26
N ARG A 444 -27.87 6.91 -2.92
CA ARG A 444 -28.91 7.24 -3.91
C ARG A 444 -28.54 8.40 -4.83
N HIS A 445 -27.69 9.33 -4.40
CA HIS A 445 -27.33 10.49 -5.22
C HIS A 445 -26.34 10.12 -6.32
N ASN A 446 -25.55 9.07 -6.10
CA ASN A 446 -24.48 8.64 -7.01
C ASN A 446 -24.79 7.38 -7.81
N LEU A 447 -25.84 6.63 -7.46
CA LEU A 447 -26.20 5.38 -8.13
C LEU A 447 -27.56 5.47 -8.84
N TYR A 448 -27.62 4.97 -10.07
CA TYR A 448 -28.89 4.66 -10.75
C TYR A 448 -29.46 3.34 -10.24
N ALA A 449 -28.59 2.36 -10.02
CA ALA A 449 -28.95 1.03 -9.58
C ALA A 449 -27.80 0.37 -8.83
N LYS A 450 -28.14 -0.60 -7.97
CA LYS A 450 -27.20 -1.54 -7.37
C LYS A 450 -27.83 -2.92 -7.32
N GLY A 451 -27.04 -3.97 -7.33
CA GLY A 451 -27.65 -5.29 -7.35
C GLY A 451 -26.93 -6.35 -8.13
N GLN A 452 -27.59 -7.51 -8.16
CA GLN A 452 -27.41 -8.48 -9.21
C GLN A 452 -27.89 -7.88 -10.52
N LEU A 453 -27.08 -8.02 -11.57
CA LEU A 453 -27.46 -7.65 -12.92
C LEU A 453 -27.90 -8.89 -13.69
N ARG A 454 -29.20 -9.14 -13.70
CA ARG A 454 -29.82 -10.36 -14.23
C ARG A 454 -30.24 -10.18 -15.68
N ASN A 455 -29.97 -11.18 -16.51
CA ASN A 455 -30.57 -11.25 -17.85
C ASN A 455 -32.08 -11.59 -17.72
N ALA A 456 -32.94 -10.88 -18.45
CA ALA A 456 -34.38 -10.95 -18.30
C ALA A 456 -34.98 -12.32 -18.70
N ASN A 457 -34.34 -13.05 -19.61
CA ASN A 457 -34.85 -14.30 -20.17
C ASN A 457 -34.29 -15.56 -19.51
N THR A 458 -33.25 -15.42 -18.69
CA THR A 458 -32.53 -16.56 -18.11
C THR A 458 -32.38 -16.38 -16.60
N ASN A 459 -31.90 -17.43 -15.92
CA ASN A 459 -31.45 -17.32 -14.54
C ASN A 459 -29.95 -16.95 -14.47
N MET A 460 -29.43 -16.25 -15.48
CA MET A 460 -28.02 -15.86 -15.54
C MET A 460 -27.86 -14.41 -15.10
N CYS A 461 -26.86 -14.16 -14.25
CA CYS A 461 -26.47 -12.86 -13.77
C CYS A 461 -25.04 -12.55 -14.23
N LEU A 462 -24.72 -11.27 -14.43
CA LEU A 462 -23.34 -10.82 -14.53
C LEU A 462 -22.60 -11.28 -13.28
N ASP A 463 -21.41 -11.85 -13.46
CA ASP A 463 -20.64 -12.50 -12.41
C ASP A 463 -19.13 -12.30 -12.66
N THR A 464 -18.35 -12.14 -11.59
CA THR A 464 -16.89 -12.05 -11.69
C THR A 464 -16.17 -13.37 -11.94
N LEU A 465 -16.91 -14.49 -12.01
CA LEU A 465 -16.53 -15.89 -12.18
C LEU A 465 -15.56 -16.46 -11.12
N THR A 466 -15.13 -15.64 -10.17
CA THR A 466 -14.22 -16.03 -9.11
C THR A 466 -14.40 -15.11 -7.91
N PRO A 467 -14.26 -15.64 -6.68
CA PRO A 467 -14.15 -14.84 -5.47
C PRO A 467 -12.77 -14.18 -5.33
N ARG A 468 -11.77 -14.61 -6.12
CA ARG A 468 -10.43 -14.01 -6.07
C ARG A 468 -10.42 -12.67 -6.78
N GLU A 469 -10.32 -11.60 -5.99
CA GLU A 469 -10.35 -10.25 -6.54
C GLU A 469 -9.27 -10.00 -7.61
N ALA A 470 -8.08 -10.58 -7.49
CA ALA A 470 -7.01 -10.41 -8.48
C ALA A 470 -7.38 -10.92 -9.88
N ASP A 471 -8.27 -11.91 -9.97
CA ASP A 471 -8.60 -12.65 -11.20
C ASP A 471 -10.03 -12.38 -11.69
N MET A 472 -10.67 -11.30 -11.22
CA MET A 472 -12.04 -10.97 -11.64
C MET A 472 -12.13 -10.91 -13.17
N LYS A 473 -13.06 -11.67 -13.74
CA LYS A 473 -13.38 -11.65 -15.17
C LYS A 473 -14.81 -11.19 -15.35
N ALA A 474 -15.16 -10.59 -16.47
CA ALA A 474 -16.57 -10.36 -16.76
C ALA A 474 -17.14 -11.62 -17.41
N GLY A 475 -18.19 -12.16 -16.81
CA GLY A 475 -18.86 -13.34 -17.33
C GLY A 475 -20.28 -13.43 -16.79
N VAL A 476 -20.90 -14.59 -17.00
CA VAL A 476 -22.23 -14.86 -16.48
C VAL A 476 -22.25 -16.18 -15.73
N TYR A 477 -22.98 -16.21 -14.63
CA TYR A 477 -23.23 -17.41 -13.86
C TYR A 477 -24.69 -17.45 -13.37
N ALA A 478 -25.13 -18.60 -12.88
CA ALA A 478 -26.47 -18.70 -12.30
C ALA A 478 -26.65 -17.67 -11.18
N CYS A 479 -27.75 -16.92 -11.21
CA CYS A 479 -28.06 -15.90 -10.20
C CYS A 479 -28.11 -16.55 -8.81
N ALA A 480 -27.31 -16.02 -7.89
CA ALA A 480 -27.26 -16.50 -6.52
C ALA A 480 -28.60 -16.26 -5.82
N SER A 481 -29.01 -17.22 -4.98
CA SER A 481 -30.23 -17.11 -4.16
C SER A 481 -30.11 -16.03 -3.08
N SER A 482 -28.90 -15.68 -2.69
CA SER A 482 -28.62 -14.57 -1.78
C SER A 482 -28.33 -13.30 -2.57
N PRO A 483 -29.04 -12.18 -2.30
CA PRO A 483 -28.75 -10.89 -2.91
C PRO A 483 -27.38 -10.33 -2.48
N LYS A 484 -26.71 -10.95 -1.49
CA LYS A 484 -25.37 -10.56 -0.99
C LYS A 484 -24.22 -11.36 -1.62
N SER A 485 -24.43 -12.00 -2.77
CA SER A 485 -23.34 -12.68 -3.47
C SER A 485 -22.28 -11.67 -3.90
N GLU A 486 -21.10 -11.71 -3.27
CA GLU A 486 -20.01 -10.74 -3.50
C GLU A 486 -19.51 -10.70 -4.95
N ASN A 487 -19.68 -11.80 -5.70
CA ASN A 487 -19.26 -11.91 -7.10
C ASN A 487 -20.34 -11.43 -8.09
N GLN A 488 -21.56 -11.19 -7.59
CA GLN A 488 -22.70 -10.73 -8.39
C GLN A 488 -23.24 -9.38 -7.89
N MET A 489 -22.46 -8.63 -7.11
CA MET A 489 -22.85 -7.34 -6.59
C MET A 489 -22.24 -6.22 -7.43
N PHE A 490 -23.06 -5.56 -8.24
CA PHE A 490 -22.65 -4.48 -9.14
C PHE A 490 -23.35 -3.16 -8.80
N PHE A 491 -22.67 -2.05 -9.09
CA PHE A 491 -23.15 -0.68 -8.86
C PHE A 491 -23.11 0.09 -10.18
N TYR A 492 -24.23 0.71 -10.55
CA TYR A 492 -24.33 1.52 -11.77
C TYR A 492 -24.36 3.01 -11.44
N THR A 493 -23.31 3.74 -11.84
CA THR A 493 -23.06 5.12 -11.36
C THR A 493 -23.78 6.18 -12.19
N LYS A 494 -24.21 7.28 -11.55
CA LYS A 494 -24.88 8.43 -12.20
C LYS A 494 -23.91 9.30 -13.00
N ARG A 495 -22.76 9.65 -12.40
CA ARG A 495 -21.82 10.64 -12.94
C ARG A 495 -21.03 10.14 -14.16
N PHE A 496 -20.47 8.93 -14.05
CA PHE A 496 -19.60 8.36 -15.08
C PHE A 496 -20.27 7.25 -15.90
N LYS A 497 -21.45 6.79 -15.46
CA LYS A 497 -22.23 5.73 -16.10
C LYS A 497 -21.43 4.43 -16.27
N GLU A 498 -20.74 4.06 -15.20
CA GLU A 498 -19.92 2.85 -15.13
C GLU A 498 -20.69 1.75 -14.40
N ILE A 499 -20.51 0.49 -14.83
CA ILE A 499 -20.96 -0.69 -14.09
C ILE A 499 -19.77 -1.21 -13.29
N ARG A 500 -19.82 -1.05 -11.97
CA ARG A 500 -18.71 -1.28 -11.04
C ARG A 500 -18.91 -2.50 -10.17
N ARG A 501 -17.82 -3.21 -9.88
CA ARG A 501 -17.70 -4.15 -8.76
C ARG A 501 -16.73 -3.56 -7.74
N GLU A 502 -17.23 -3.24 -6.55
CA GLU A 502 -16.40 -2.77 -5.45
C GLU A 502 -15.63 -3.91 -4.79
N GLY A 503 -14.31 -3.78 -4.67
CA GLY A 503 -13.46 -4.77 -4.00
C GLY A 503 -12.60 -4.22 -2.90
N THR A 504 -12.00 -5.14 -2.17
CA THR A 504 -11.03 -4.91 -1.09
C THR A 504 -9.81 -4.16 -1.60
N PHE A 505 -9.39 -4.44 -2.84
CA PHE A 505 -8.25 -3.78 -3.50
C PHE A 505 -8.65 -2.65 -4.46
N GLY A 506 -9.88 -2.15 -4.37
CA GLY A 506 -10.40 -1.09 -5.22
C GLY A 506 -11.48 -1.57 -6.19
N SER A 507 -12.14 -0.61 -6.83
CA SER A 507 -13.25 -0.86 -7.74
C SER A 507 -12.75 -1.32 -9.11
N ARG A 508 -13.39 -2.35 -9.68
CA ARG A 508 -13.25 -2.69 -11.10
C ARG A 508 -14.50 -2.34 -11.88
N CYS A 509 -14.31 -1.88 -13.10
CA CYS A 509 -15.35 -1.47 -14.02
C CYS A 509 -15.49 -2.48 -15.14
N LEU A 510 -16.73 -2.72 -15.59
CA LEU A 510 -16.99 -3.42 -16.83
C LEU A 510 -16.42 -2.59 -17.98
N ASP A 511 -15.52 -3.19 -18.75
CA ASP A 511 -14.72 -2.53 -19.77
C ASP A 511 -14.79 -3.29 -21.09
N PHE A 512 -14.98 -2.55 -22.18
CA PHE A 512 -14.88 -3.11 -23.52
C PHE A 512 -13.98 -2.27 -24.44
N ALA A 513 -12.74 -2.72 -24.61
CA ALA A 513 -11.73 -2.07 -25.44
C ALA A 513 -12.02 -2.06 -26.96
N GLY A 514 -13.04 -2.79 -27.44
CA GLY A 514 -13.44 -2.85 -28.85
C GLY A 514 -12.96 -4.10 -29.61
N GLY A 515 -13.61 -4.40 -30.74
CA GLY A 515 -13.35 -5.54 -31.62
C GLY A 515 -14.62 -6.01 -32.37
N PRO A 516 -14.49 -6.74 -33.50
CA PRO A 516 -15.64 -7.17 -34.32
C PRO A 516 -16.54 -8.24 -33.65
N SER A 517 -15.99 -8.95 -32.67
CA SER A 517 -16.68 -9.89 -31.78
C SER A 517 -15.86 -9.94 -30.51
N GLY A 518 -16.39 -9.44 -29.40
CA GLY A 518 -15.60 -9.34 -28.18
C GLY A 518 -16.44 -9.41 -26.92
N SER A 519 -15.87 -10.06 -25.92
CA SER A 519 -16.41 -10.10 -24.56
C SER A 519 -15.86 -8.91 -23.78
N PRO A 520 -16.67 -8.30 -22.90
CA PRO A 520 -16.15 -7.30 -21.98
C PRO A 520 -15.24 -7.99 -20.95
N SER A 521 -14.50 -7.18 -20.21
CA SER A 521 -13.63 -7.62 -19.13
C SER A 521 -13.84 -6.74 -17.89
N MET A 522 -13.28 -7.15 -16.75
CA MET A 522 -13.23 -6.30 -15.57
C MET A 522 -11.87 -5.60 -15.52
N TYR A 523 -11.86 -4.28 -15.65
CA TYR A 523 -10.63 -3.48 -15.65
C TYR A 523 -10.64 -2.44 -14.52
N GLY A 524 -9.50 -1.80 -14.24
CA GLY A 524 -9.44 -0.69 -13.29
C GLY A 524 -10.33 0.47 -13.75
N CYS A 525 -11.16 1.00 -12.84
CA CYS A 525 -12.01 2.14 -13.16
C CYS A 525 -11.17 3.41 -13.40
N HIS A 526 -11.27 4.02 -14.57
CA HIS A 526 -10.42 5.17 -14.94
C HIS A 526 -11.18 6.48 -15.15
N LEU A 527 -12.52 6.51 -15.05
CA LEU A 527 -13.35 7.73 -15.09
C LEU A 527 -13.29 8.53 -16.40
N MET A 528 -12.64 7.98 -17.43
CA MET A 528 -12.47 8.64 -18.74
C MET A 528 -13.65 8.37 -19.68
N LYS A 529 -14.71 7.69 -19.19
CA LYS A 529 -15.84 7.22 -20.00
C LYS A 529 -15.36 6.30 -21.14
N GLY A 530 -15.95 6.41 -22.34
CA GLY A 530 -15.50 5.66 -23.52
C GLY A 530 -15.78 4.16 -23.37
N ASN A 531 -14.72 3.37 -23.24
CA ASN A 531 -14.76 1.90 -23.09
C ASN A 531 -15.35 1.40 -21.75
N GLN A 532 -15.57 2.31 -20.80
CA GLN A 532 -16.22 2.01 -19.51
C GLN A 532 -17.56 2.75 -19.32
N GLU A 533 -18.07 3.44 -20.35
CA GLU A 533 -19.35 4.15 -20.29
C GLU A 533 -20.49 3.31 -20.87
N TRP A 534 -21.51 3.06 -20.04
CA TRP A 534 -22.65 2.20 -20.34
C TRP A 534 -23.96 2.95 -20.11
N ILE A 535 -24.95 2.75 -20.97
CA ILE A 535 -26.31 3.26 -20.78
C ILE A 535 -27.25 2.09 -20.56
N HIS A 536 -27.88 2.04 -19.40
CA HIS A 536 -29.07 1.21 -19.22
C HIS A 536 -30.29 1.96 -19.76
N THR A 537 -30.88 1.44 -20.84
CA THR A 537 -32.00 2.07 -21.54
C THR A 537 -33.35 1.65 -20.95
N PRO A 538 -34.44 2.41 -21.20
CA PRO A 538 -35.78 2.08 -20.67
C PRO A 538 -36.30 0.69 -21.09
N ASP A 539 -35.92 0.21 -22.28
CA ASP A 539 -36.23 -1.12 -22.82
C ASP A 539 -35.27 -2.22 -22.31
N HIS A 540 -34.49 -1.91 -21.28
CA HIS A 540 -33.59 -2.80 -20.55
C HIS A 540 -32.31 -3.23 -21.28
N HIS A 541 -31.92 -2.59 -22.37
CA HIS A 541 -30.60 -2.84 -22.95
C HIS A 541 -29.49 -2.20 -22.12
N ILE A 542 -28.29 -2.78 -22.20
CA ILE A 542 -27.06 -2.16 -21.71
C ILE A 542 -26.22 -1.81 -22.92
N LEU A 543 -26.29 -0.54 -23.31
CA LEU A 543 -25.60 0.01 -24.47
C LEU A 543 -24.20 0.46 -24.08
N HIS A 544 -23.18 -0.05 -24.77
CA HIS A 544 -21.82 0.44 -24.66
C HIS A 544 -21.61 1.70 -25.49
N MET A 545 -21.20 2.80 -24.86
CA MET A 545 -21.21 4.10 -25.53
C MET A 545 -20.14 4.27 -26.60
N ALA A 546 -18.96 3.65 -26.46
CA ALA A 546 -17.90 3.77 -27.46
C ALA A 546 -18.19 2.94 -28.74
N SER A 547 -18.67 1.71 -28.60
CA SER A 547 -18.92 0.82 -29.76
C SER A 547 -20.36 0.87 -30.29
N LYS A 548 -21.31 1.43 -29.52
CA LYS A 548 -22.75 1.42 -29.80
C LYS A 548 -23.37 0.01 -29.90
N LEU A 549 -22.72 -0.97 -29.28
CA LEU A 549 -23.21 -2.35 -29.18
C LEU A 549 -23.91 -2.59 -27.84
N CYS A 550 -24.83 -3.55 -27.81
CA CYS A 550 -25.55 -3.96 -26.62
C CYS A 550 -24.93 -5.23 -26.01
N LEU A 551 -24.92 -5.28 -24.68
CA LEU A 551 -24.50 -6.44 -23.92
C LEU A 551 -25.47 -7.60 -24.13
N GLU A 552 -24.97 -8.76 -24.55
CA GLU A 552 -25.77 -9.96 -24.83
C GLU A 552 -25.19 -11.19 -24.14
N ILE A 553 -26.05 -12.13 -23.74
CA ILE A 553 -25.63 -13.49 -23.44
C ILE A 553 -25.75 -14.39 -24.68
N GLU A 554 -24.69 -15.14 -24.98
CA GLU A 554 -24.68 -16.09 -26.09
C GLU A 554 -24.48 -17.53 -25.57
N PRO A 555 -25.30 -18.50 -26.01
CA PRO A 555 -25.16 -19.90 -25.60
C PRO A 555 -23.79 -20.47 -26.01
N LYS A 556 -23.25 -21.34 -25.16
CA LYS A 556 -22.05 -22.14 -25.45
C LYS A 556 -22.44 -23.58 -25.81
N SER A 557 -21.49 -24.30 -26.41
CA SER A 557 -21.62 -25.72 -26.73
C SER A 557 -21.76 -26.64 -25.50
N ASP A 558 -21.39 -26.16 -24.31
CA ASP A 558 -21.40 -26.89 -23.04
C ASP A 558 -22.65 -26.62 -22.18
N HIS A 559 -23.74 -26.13 -22.77
CA HIS A 559 -24.95 -25.66 -22.08
C HIS A 559 -24.75 -24.45 -21.15
N GLY A 560 -23.57 -23.81 -21.18
CA GLY A 560 -23.30 -22.53 -20.52
C GLY A 560 -23.64 -21.32 -21.39
N TYR A 561 -23.30 -20.13 -20.88
CA TYR A 561 -23.39 -18.87 -21.62
C TYR A 561 -22.06 -18.13 -21.55
N HIS A 562 -21.79 -17.27 -22.53
CA HIS A 562 -20.76 -16.24 -22.44
C HIS A 562 -21.36 -14.86 -22.68
N LEU A 563 -20.64 -13.85 -22.22
CA LEU A 563 -20.99 -12.46 -22.32
C LEU A 563 -20.32 -11.86 -23.56
N VAL A 564 -21.09 -11.22 -24.43
CA VAL A 564 -20.61 -10.62 -25.69
C VAL A 564 -21.27 -9.26 -25.91
N LEU A 565 -20.74 -8.47 -26.84
CA LEU A 565 -21.38 -7.27 -27.34
C LEU A 565 -21.79 -7.45 -28.80
N ASN A 566 -23.06 -7.20 -29.12
CA ASN A 566 -23.65 -7.33 -30.45
C ASN A 566 -24.45 -6.08 -30.84
N PRO A 567 -24.80 -5.90 -32.13
CA PRO A 567 -25.73 -4.87 -32.54
C PRO A 567 -27.04 -4.96 -31.73
N CYS A 568 -27.51 -3.81 -31.26
CA CYS A 568 -28.72 -3.72 -30.44
C CYS A 568 -29.96 -4.11 -31.25
N PHE A 569 -30.77 -5.03 -30.73
CA PHE A 569 -32.01 -5.47 -31.34
C PHE A 569 -33.13 -5.58 -30.30
N GLU A 570 -34.16 -4.73 -30.44
CA GLU A 570 -35.19 -4.51 -29.42
C GLU A 570 -35.95 -5.78 -28.98
N ALA A 571 -36.16 -6.72 -29.91
CA ALA A 571 -36.85 -7.99 -29.65
C ALA A 571 -35.92 -9.08 -29.09
N ASN A 572 -34.61 -8.84 -28.97
CA ASN A 572 -33.67 -9.84 -28.44
C ASN A 572 -33.68 -9.85 -26.92
N GLU A 573 -34.44 -10.77 -26.32
CA GLU A 573 -34.51 -10.96 -24.87
C GLU A 573 -33.15 -11.32 -24.22
N ARG A 574 -32.17 -11.81 -24.98
CA ARG A 574 -30.80 -12.06 -24.49
C ARG A 574 -29.99 -10.77 -24.27
N GLN A 575 -30.45 -9.65 -24.81
CA GLN A 575 -29.85 -8.32 -24.62
C GLN A 575 -30.52 -7.50 -23.51
N LYS A 576 -31.56 -8.04 -22.86
CA LYS A 576 -32.30 -7.33 -21.81
C LYS A 576 -31.78 -7.71 -20.43
N TRP A 577 -31.45 -6.68 -19.64
CA TRP A 577 -30.81 -6.80 -18.32
C TRP A 577 -31.53 -5.96 -17.28
N ARG A 578 -31.64 -6.48 -16.06
CA ARG A 578 -32.30 -5.83 -14.93
C ARG A 578 -31.42 -5.91 -13.69
N PHE A 579 -31.15 -4.77 -13.08
CA PHE A 579 -30.63 -4.73 -11.72
C PHE A 579 -31.71 -5.13 -10.71
N SER A 580 -31.29 -5.79 -9.62
CA SER A 580 -32.19 -6.17 -8.53
C SER A 580 -32.72 -4.98 -7.73
N GLU A 581 -31.95 -3.89 -7.60
CA GLU A 581 -32.39 -2.65 -6.96
C GLU A 581 -32.15 -1.45 -7.88
N PHE A 582 -33.25 -0.84 -8.34
CA PHE A 582 -33.24 0.44 -9.03
C PHE A 582 -33.67 1.56 -8.09
N ASP A 583 -33.08 2.74 -8.24
CA ASP A 583 -33.61 3.96 -7.63
C ASP A 583 -34.94 4.31 -8.34
N GLN A 584 -36.06 3.98 -7.70
CA GLN A 584 -37.42 4.02 -8.28
C GLN A 584 -37.98 5.43 -8.53
N TYR A 585 -37.17 6.49 -8.42
CA TYR A 585 -37.60 7.89 -8.56
C TYR A 585 -36.73 8.67 -9.56
N SER A 586 -36.60 8.12 -10.76
CA SER A 586 -36.04 8.84 -11.92
C SER A 586 -37.13 9.14 -12.95
N ASP A 587 -38.09 9.97 -12.53
CA ASP A 587 -38.91 10.79 -13.43
C ASP A 587 -38.35 12.22 -13.47
#